data_AF-A0A356TKH4-F1
#
_entry.id   AF-A0A356TKH4-F1
#
_cell.length_a   1.000
_cell.length_b   1.000
_cell.length_c   1.000
_cell.angle_alpha   90.00
_cell.angle_beta   90.00
_cell.angle_gamma   90.00
#
_symmetry.space_group_name_H-M   'P 1'
#
loop_
_entity.id
_entity.type
_entity.pdbx_description
1 polymer ?
#
loop_
_entity_poly.entity_id
_entity_poly.type
_entity_poly.pdbx_seq_one_letter_code
_entity_poly.pdbx_strand_id
1 'polypeptide(L)'
;MSELEEAMRSDDPEERRRATSALPSAPDGDRGALLIRALGDVDWRVRKEGARVAASVAEDWGLLPELVDGLCQGENVGLRNSALEVL
;
A
#
# COMPACT_ATOMS: atom_id res chain seq x y z
N MET A 1 -7.36 -13.72 -10.38
CA MET A 1 -6.96 -13.15 -9.08
C MET A 1 -5.83 -14.03 -8.57
N SER A 2 -4.67 -13.43 -8.29
CA SER A 2 -3.54 -14.16 -7.68
C SER A 2 -3.80 -14.45 -6.20
N GLU A 3 -3.12 -15.45 -5.62
CA GLU A 3 -3.18 -15.73 -4.16
C GLU A 3 -2.82 -14.49 -3.33
N LEU A 4 -1.87 -13.68 -3.82
CA LEU A 4 -1.47 -12.43 -3.18
C LEU A 4 -2.60 -11.39 -3.16
N GLU A 5 -3.29 -11.22 -4.29
CA GLU A 5 -4.46 -10.35 -4.40
C GLU A 5 -5.61 -10.78 -3.48
N GLU A 6 -5.80 -12.09 -3.27
CA GLU A 6 -6.78 -12.62 -2.32
C GLU A 6 -6.37 -12.32 -0.88
N ALA A 7 -5.10 -12.55 -0.52
CA ALA A 7 -4.57 -12.24 0.80
C ALA A 7 -4.67 -10.74 1.15
N MET A 8 -4.48 -9.85 0.16
CA MET A 8 -4.68 -8.40 0.31
C MET A 8 -6.16 -8.00 0.55
N ARG A 9 -7.11 -8.90 0.29
CA ARG A 9 -8.55 -8.70 0.56
C ARG A 9 -9.05 -9.46 1.78
N SER A 10 -8.19 -10.20 2.47
CA SER A 10 -8.55 -10.97 3.66
C SER A 10 -9.16 -10.07 4.75
N ASP A 11 -10.12 -10.62 5.50
CA ASP A 11 -10.65 -9.98 6.70
C ASP A 11 -9.60 -9.91 7.82
N ASP A 12 -8.60 -10.80 7.81
CA ASP A 12 -7.49 -10.76 8.76
C ASP A 12 -6.47 -9.66 8.38
N PRO A 13 -6.33 -8.60 9.19
CA PRO A 13 -5.32 -7.57 8.95
C PRO A 13 -3.88 -8.10 8.94
N GLU A 14 -3.58 -9.20 9.64
CA GLU A 14 -2.23 -9.78 9.60
C GLU A 14 -1.93 -10.46 8.27
N GLU A 15 -2.91 -11.10 7.63
CA GLU A 15 -2.77 -11.63 6.27
C GLU A 15 -2.54 -10.51 5.26
N ARG A 16 -3.33 -9.43 5.33
CA ARG A 16 -3.13 -8.25 4.48
C ARG A 16 -1.76 -7.61 4.68
N ARG A 17 -1.29 -7.53 5.93
CA ARG A 17 0.05 -6.99 6.26
C ARG A 17 1.15 -7.84 5.65
N ARG A 18 1.08 -9.17 5.79
CA ARG A 18 2.06 -10.09 5.19
C ARG A 18 2.04 -10.00 3.66
N ALA A 19 0.85 -9.95 3.06
CA ALA A 19 0.71 -9.77 1.62
C ALA A 19 1.32 -8.44 1.15
N THR A 20 1.10 -7.35 1.88
CA THR A 20 1.73 -6.04 1.61
C THR A 20 3.25 -6.16 1.61
N SER A 21 3.82 -6.85 2.60
CA SER A 21 5.28 -7.05 2.70
C SER A 21 5.88 -7.88 1.56
N ALA A 22 5.07 -8.70 0.89
CA ALA A 22 5.49 -9.58 -0.20
C ALA A 22 5.39 -8.92 -1.60
N LEU A 23 4.72 -7.75 -1.71
CA LEU A 23 4.55 -7.03 -2.98
C LEU A 23 5.85 -6.80 -3.77
N PRO A 24 7.00 -6.46 -3.15
CA PRO A 24 8.25 -6.26 -3.89
C PRO A 24 8.73 -7.47 -4.69
N SER A 25 8.40 -8.69 -4.22
CA SER A 25 8.79 -9.95 -4.85
C SER A 25 7.72 -10.52 -5.78
N ALA A 26 6.56 -9.86 -5.87
CA ALA A 26 5.47 -10.29 -6.73
C ALA A 26 5.77 -9.93 -8.20
N PRO A 27 5.27 -10.72 -9.17
CA PRO A 27 5.36 -10.37 -10.59
C PRO A 27 4.83 -8.96 -10.87
N ASP A 28 5.47 -8.28 -11.82
CA ASP A 28 5.05 -6.96 -12.29
C ASP A 28 3.59 -7.01 -12.78
N GLY A 29 2.75 -6.11 -12.25
CA GLY A 29 1.31 -6.09 -12.42
C GLY A 29 0.68 -4.99 -11.55
N ASP A 30 -0.49 -5.24 -10.96
CA ASP A 30 -1.24 -4.26 -10.14
C ASP A 30 -0.58 -3.94 -8.77
N ARG A 31 0.70 -4.26 -8.58
CA ARG A 31 1.42 -4.11 -7.30
C ARG A 31 1.42 -2.68 -6.77
N GLY A 32 1.48 -1.68 -7.66
CA GLY A 32 1.39 -0.26 -7.28
C GLY A 32 0.03 0.08 -6.69
N ALA A 33 -1.05 -0.28 -7.37
CA ALA A 33 -2.41 -0.04 -6.88
C ALA A 33 -2.70 -0.78 -5.56
N LEU A 34 -2.20 -2.01 -5.43
CA LEU A 34 -2.29 -2.78 -4.18
C LEU A 34 -1.52 -2.12 -3.03
N LEU A 35 -0.36 -1.53 -3.31
CA LEU A 35 0.42 -0.80 -2.31
C LEU A 35 -0.28 0.49 -1.87
N ILE A 36 -0.85 1.27 -2.80
CA ILE A 36 -1.64 2.46 -2.47
C ILE A 36 -2.86 2.08 -1.60
N ARG A 37 -3.51 0.96 -1.91
CA ARG A 37 -4.59 0.42 -1.06
C ARG A 37 -4.09 0.10 0.35
N ALA A 38 -2.89 -0.49 0.49
CA ALA A 38 -2.32 -0.79 1.81
C ALA A 38 -2.04 0.47 2.65
N LEU A 39 -1.59 1.57 2.01
CA LEU A 39 -1.41 2.86 2.67
C LEU A 39 -2.74 3.43 3.19
N GLY A 40 -3.86 3.10 2.54
CA GLY A 40 -5.21 3.48 2.95
C GLY A 40 -5.95 2.45 3.80
N ASP A 41 -5.31 1.36 4.22
CA ASP A 41 -5.97 0.26 4.94
C ASP A 41 -6.60 0.73 6.27
N VAL A 42 -7.68 0.07 6.69
CA VAL A 42 -8.36 0.37 7.96
C VAL A 42 -7.48 0.07 9.17
N ASP A 43 -6.67 -0.99 9.11
CA ASP A 43 -5.74 -1.36 10.18
C ASP A 43 -4.42 -0.59 10.03
N TRP A 44 -4.03 0.09 11.10
CA TRP A 44 -2.84 0.93 11.10
C TRP A 44 -1.53 0.16 10.89
N ARG A 45 -1.49 -1.14 11.23
CA ARG A 45 -0.31 -1.99 11.03
C ARG A 45 -0.09 -2.28 9.56
N VAL A 46 -1.17 -2.49 8.81
CA VAL A 46 -1.11 -2.65 7.34
C VAL A 46 -0.63 -1.35 6.71
N ARG A 47 -1.13 -0.20 7.17
CA ARG A 47 -0.66 1.12 6.72
C ARG A 47 0.84 1.33 6.97
N LYS A 48 1.34 0.98 8.16
CA LYS A 48 2.77 1.08 8.48
C LYS A 48 3.63 0.15 7.63
N GLU A 49 3.16 -1.07 7.37
CA GLU A 49 3.84 -1.97 6.45
C GLU A 49 3.85 -1.41 5.02
N GLY A 50 2.72 -0.87 4.56
CA GLY A 50 2.60 -0.20 3.27
C GLY A 50 3.57 0.98 3.14
N ALA A 51 3.67 1.84 4.15
CA ALA A 51 4.60 2.97 4.13
C ALA A 51 6.06 2.49 4.07
N ARG A 52 6.41 1.46 4.85
CA ARG A 52 7.75 0.85 4.82
C ARG A 52 8.09 0.29 3.44
N VAL A 53 7.16 -0.41 2.81
CA VAL A 53 7.34 -0.97 1.47
C VAL A 53 7.44 0.14 0.43
N ALA A 54 6.52 1.10 0.46
CA ALA A 54 6.50 2.23 -0.47
C ALA A 54 7.79 3.07 -0.40
N ALA A 55 8.33 3.33 0.78
CA ALA A 55 9.61 4.03 0.93
C ALA A 55 10.78 3.33 0.20
N SER A 56 10.68 2.02 -0.06
CA SER A 56 11.71 1.25 -0.77
C SER A 56 11.47 1.08 -2.27
N VAL A 57 10.26 1.31 -2.77
CA VAL A 57 9.90 0.98 -4.16
C VAL A 57 9.18 2.10 -4.91
N ALA A 58 8.74 3.17 -4.23
CA ALA A 58 7.86 4.17 -4.83
C ALA A 58 8.51 4.91 -6.01
N GLU A 59 9.81 5.21 -5.94
CA GLU A 59 10.55 5.83 -7.05
C GLU A 59 10.63 4.88 -8.24
N ASP A 60 11.11 3.65 -8.02
CA ASP A 60 11.25 2.63 -9.06
C ASP A 60 9.93 2.26 -9.72
N TRP A 61 8.83 2.29 -8.97
CA TRP A 61 7.49 1.96 -9.45
C TRP A 61 6.73 3.18 -9.97
N GLY A 62 7.30 4.38 -9.88
CA GLY A 62 6.70 5.60 -10.37
C GLY A 62 5.45 6.05 -9.62
N LEU A 63 5.35 5.77 -8.31
CA LEU A 63 4.14 6.00 -7.49
C LEU A 63 3.97 7.43 -6.98
N LEU A 64 4.85 8.36 -7.36
CA LEU A 64 4.80 9.75 -6.90
C LEU A 64 3.43 10.43 -7.18
N PRO A 65 2.81 10.30 -8.37
CA PRO A 65 1.50 10.88 -8.63
C PRO A 65 0.42 10.36 -7.67
N GLU A 66 0.36 9.04 -7.46
CA GLU A 66 -0.64 8.40 -6.59
C GLU A 66 -0.43 8.75 -5.12
N LEU A 67 0.82 8.92 -4.67
CA LEU A 67 1.12 9.39 -3.32
C LEU A 67 0.67 10.84 -3.11
N VAL A 68 0.90 11.72 -4.11
CA VAL A 68 0.42 13.11 -4.08
C VAL A 68 -1.10 13.16 -4.09
N ASP A 69 -1.77 12.35 -4.91
CA ASP A 69 -3.23 12.22 -4.90
C ASP A 69 -3.73 11.75 -3.52
N GLY A 70 -3.01 10.81 -2.90
CA GLY A 70 -3.24 10.33 -1.54
C GLY A 70 -3.15 11.44 -0.48
N LEU A 71 -2.30 12.45 -0.68
CA LEU A 71 -2.23 13.64 0.18
C LEU A 71 -3.40 14.59 -0.03
N CYS A 72 -3.77 14.81 -1.30
CA CYS A 72 -4.75 15.80 -1.71
C CYS A 72 -6.20 15.36 -1.47
N GLN A 73 -6.46 14.05 -1.45
CA GLN A 73 -7.81 13.53 -1.21
C GLN A 73 -8.32 13.88 0.20
N GLY A 74 -9.64 14.06 0.30
CA GLY A 74 -10.35 14.51 1.51
C GLY A 74 -10.89 13.40 2.42
N GLU A 75 -10.92 12.16 1.93
CA GLU A 75 -11.83 11.09 2.39
C GLU A 75 -11.16 10.08 3.33
N ASN A 76 -9.88 9.76 3.11
CA ASN A 76 -9.15 8.76 3.87
C ASN A 76 -7.94 9.41 4.59
N VAL A 77 -8.15 9.81 5.84
CA VAL A 77 -7.08 10.40 6.68
C VAL A 77 -5.91 9.41 6.88
N GLY A 78 -6.17 8.10 6.90
CA GLY A 78 -5.15 7.07 7.00
C GLY A 78 -4.20 7.09 5.80
N LEU A 79 -4.76 7.07 4.59
CA LEU A 79 -4.00 7.18 3.34
C LEU A 79 -3.20 8.49 3.30
N ARG A 80 -3.80 9.61 3.68
CA ARG A 80 -3.12 10.91 3.70
C ARG A 80 -1.89 10.88 4.60
N ASN A 81 -2.05 10.38 5.83
CA ASN A 81 -0.95 10.31 6.79
C ASN A 81 0.15 9.34 6.33
N SER A 82 -0.25 8.21 5.74
CA SER A 82 0.71 7.22 5.25
C SER A 82 1.42 7.67 3.99
N ALA A 83 0.76 8.36 3.05
CA ALA A 83 1.41 8.98 1.91
C ALA A 83 2.42 10.05 2.33
N LEU A 84 2.10 10.84 3.36
CA LEU A 84 3.03 11.82 3.94
C LEU A 84 4.25 11.16 4.61
N GLU A 85 4.14 9.92 5.07
CA GLU A 85 5.27 9.18 5.64
C GLU A 85 6.21 8.63 4.57
N VAL A 86 5.72 8.43 3.34
CA VAL A 86 6.53 7.95 2.22
C VAL A 86 7.31 9.09 1.55
N LEU A 87 6.71 10.28 1.45
CA LEU A 87 7.24 11.47 0.78
C LEU A 87 8.13 12.32 1.69
#